data_AF-A0A542Y5F8-F1
#
_entry.id   AF-A0A542Y5F8-F1
#
_cell.length_a   1.000
_cell.length_b   1.000
_cell.length_c   1.000
_cell.angle_alpha   90.00
_cell.angle_beta   90.00
_cell.angle_gamma   90.00
#
_symmetry.space_group_name_H-M   'P 1'
#
loop_
_entity.id
_entity.type
_entity.pdbx_description
1 polymer ?
#
loop_
_entity_poly.entity_id
_entity_poly.type
_entity_poly.pdbx_seq_one_letter_code
_entity_poly.pdbx_strand_id
1 'polypeptide(L)'
;MAGSDRTARFALVAREAAEAGPSPRPVARSEAEVELAARVRQLRVGALGTGFQTTPSPELSERYAETRSASDALASVLEVTAPPFEAFFALGANEPTANRARADELVPVIAPHGLGAPAWLRVAAADGVLPPIECATEVLRWFAALDRPPRASAVPTVRTSSAHGTVSWTLRWVSAAASPTPERTAPARPSPTLTEQGVALANWPTLPEMFALQARQRSLTAPLVDGRTFTWLAGALPDRALAARHTFDSSTGSIRISTRARSDRGSHVGARTVF
;
A
#
# COMPACT_ATOMS: atom_id res chain seq x y z
N MET A 1 30.59 35.25 22.36
CA MET A 1 31.63 34.20 22.22
C MET A 1 30.97 32.82 22.25
N ALA A 2 30.55 32.30 21.09
CA ALA A 2 29.89 30.99 20.96
C ALA A 2 30.30 30.30 19.65
N GLY A 3 31.61 30.06 19.49
CA GLY A 3 32.20 29.55 18.25
C GLY A 3 33.06 28.28 18.38
N SER A 4 33.13 27.66 19.57
CA SER A 4 34.08 26.57 19.83
C SER A 4 33.48 25.15 19.81
N ASP A 5 32.16 25.01 19.77
CA ASP A 5 31.50 23.72 20.09
C ASP A 5 31.00 22.95 18.85
N ARG A 6 30.90 23.60 17.69
CA ARG A 6 30.52 22.93 16.43
C ARG A 6 31.68 22.13 15.82
N THR A 7 32.91 22.64 15.91
CA THR A 7 34.09 21.99 15.32
C THR A 7 34.45 20.69 16.02
N ALA A 8 34.24 20.62 17.36
CA ALA A 8 34.47 19.41 18.14
C ALA A 8 33.48 18.28 17.80
N ARG A 9 32.21 18.60 17.53
CA ARG A 9 31.19 17.62 17.15
C ARG A 9 31.40 17.03 15.75
N PHE A 10 31.90 17.81 14.79
CA PHE A 10 32.24 17.26 13.46
C PHE A 10 33.48 16.36 13.49
N ALA A 11 34.45 16.66 14.35
CA ALA A 11 35.63 15.82 14.51
C ALA A 11 35.30 14.44 15.12
N LEU A 12 34.30 14.35 16.00
CA LEU A 12 33.89 13.07 16.62
C LEU A 12 33.17 12.17 15.61
N VAL A 13 32.22 12.71 14.82
CA VAL A 13 31.49 11.94 13.79
C VAL A 13 32.41 11.49 12.65
N ALA A 14 33.39 12.31 12.28
CA ALA A 14 34.39 11.92 11.28
C ALA A 14 35.31 10.79 11.77
N ARG A 15 35.57 10.71 13.08
CA ARG A 15 36.38 9.65 13.69
C ARG A 15 35.59 8.35 13.83
N GLU A 16 34.32 8.40 14.21
CA GLU A 16 33.42 7.23 14.24
C GLU A 16 33.17 6.67 12.83
N ALA A 17 33.09 7.53 11.80
CA ALA A 17 32.99 7.10 10.41
C ALA A 17 34.30 6.50 9.85
N ALA A 18 35.46 6.84 10.43
CA ALA A 18 36.75 6.26 10.08
C ALA A 18 37.05 4.94 10.81
N GLU A 19 36.43 4.73 11.98
CA GLU A 19 36.52 3.47 12.75
C GLU A 19 35.43 2.45 12.34
N ALA A 20 34.35 2.90 11.70
CA ALA A 20 33.43 2.03 10.98
C ALA A 20 34.17 1.44 9.77
N GLY A 21 34.69 0.22 9.93
CA GLY A 21 35.35 -0.54 8.88
C GLY A 21 34.56 -0.55 7.56
N PRO A 22 35.22 -0.85 6.43
CA PRO A 22 34.66 -0.65 5.09
C PRO A 22 33.24 -1.22 4.99
N SER A 23 32.29 -0.38 4.56
CA SER A 23 30.92 -0.80 4.26
C SER A 23 30.95 -2.11 3.48
N PRO A 24 30.14 -3.13 3.87
CA PRO A 24 30.14 -4.40 3.16
C PRO A 24 29.88 -4.11 1.69
N ARG A 25 30.84 -4.48 0.84
CA ARG A 25 30.70 -4.37 -0.61
C ARG A 25 29.40 -5.09 -0.99
N PRO A 26 28.59 -4.54 -1.92
CA PRO A 26 27.42 -5.25 -2.41
C PRO A 26 27.88 -6.64 -2.86
N VAL A 27 27.40 -7.67 -2.19
CA VAL A 27 27.74 -9.06 -2.50
C VAL A 27 27.28 -9.28 -3.94
N ALA A 28 28.24 -9.48 -4.84
CA ALA A 28 27.94 -9.82 -6.22
C ALA A 28 27.07 -11.07 -6.19
N ARG A 29 25.87 -10.99 -6.78
CA ARG A 29 24.98 -12.15 -6.90
C ARG A 29 25.76 -13.26 -7.56
N SER A 30 25.67 -14.46 -6.99
CA SER A 30 26.36 -15.60 -7.57
C SER A 30 25.86 -15.84 -8.99
N GLU A 31 26.72 -16.40 -9.84
CA GLU A 31 26.36 -16.73 -11.22
C GLU A 31 25.11 -17.63 -11.27
N ALA A 32 24.97 -18.53 -10.29
CA ALA A 32 23.79 -19.37 -10.09
C ALA A 32 22.51 -18.58 -9.77
N GLU A 33 22.58 -17.49 -8.99
CA GLU A 33 21.42 -16.63 -8.73
C GLU A 33 21.00 -15.82 -9.97
N VAL A 34 21.98 -15.40 -10.77
CA VAL A 34 21.73 -14.70 -12.05
C VAL A 34 21.10 -15.65 -13.06
N GLU A 35 21.62 -16.88 -13.16
CA GLU A 35 21.11 -17.93 -14.04
C GLU A 35 19.70 -18.37 -13.62
N LEU A 36 19.45 -18.58 -12.32
CA LEU A 36 18.12 -18.89 -11.80
C LEU A 36 17.12 -17.76 -12.07
N ALA A 37 17.51 -16.49 -11.88
CA ALA A 37 16.65 -15.35 -12.19
C ALA A 37 16.40 -15.18 -13.70
N ALA A 38 17.33 -15.57 -14.56
CA ALA A 38 17.15 -15.61 -16.00
C ALA A 38 16.22 -16.76 -16.41
N ARG A 39 16.37 -17.93 -15.81
CA ARG A 39 15.55 -19.12 -16.06
C ARG A 39 14.09 -18.92 -15.60
N VAL A 40 13.88 -18.32 -14.43
CA VAL A 40 12.53 -17.95 -13.96
C VAL A 40 11.87 -16.94 -14.90
N ARG A 41 12.61 -15.95 -15.42
CA ARG A 41 12.09 -15.01 -16.43
C ARG A 41 11.75 -15.71 -17.74
N GLN A 42 12.61 -16.60 -18.24
CA GLN A 42 12.32 -17.39 -19.45
C GLN A 42 11.10 -18.30 -19.28
N LEU A 43 10.93 -18.93 -18.11
CA LEU A 43 9.76 -19.76 -17.82
C LEU A 43 8.47 -18.94 -17.74
N ARG A 44 8.53 -17.67 -17.31
CA ARG A 44 7.40 -16.72 -17.34
C ARG A 44 7.08 -16.18 -18.73
N VAL A 45 8.01 -16.17 -19.67
CA VAL A 45 7.82 -15.68 -21.05
C VAL A 45 7.49 -16.83 -22.03
N GLY A 46 7.90 -18.07 -21.71
CA GLY A 46 7.66 -19.27 -22.53
C GLY A 46 6.32 -19.97 -22.28
N ALA A 47 6.20 -21.21 -22.77
CA ALA A 47 4.96 -22.01 -22.81
C ALA A 47 4.24 -22.18 -21.45
N LEU A 48 4.97 -22.16 -20.33
CA LEU A 48 4.39 -22.15 -18.98
C LEU A 48 3.77 -20.80 -18.64
N GLY A 49 4.37 -19.68 -19.04
CA GLY A 49 3.83 -18.34 -18.87
C GLY A 49 2.61 -18.04 -19.75
N THR A 50 2.59 -18.55 -20.98
CA THR A 50 1.39 -18.49 -21.84
C THR A 50 0.28 -19.41 -21.35
N GLY A 51 0.61 -20.54 -20.72
CA GLY A 51 -0.36 -21.44 -20.09
C GLY A 51 -1.04 -20.86 -18.84
N PHE A 52 -0.49 -19.79 -18.26
CA PHE A 52 -1.11 -19.00 -17.19
C PHE A 52 -1.91 -17.79 -17.71
N GLN A 53 -1.97 -17.56 -19.02
CA GLN A 53 -3.04 -16.74 -19.61
C GLN A 53 -4.34 -17.55 -19.63
N THR A 54 -4.77 -18.03 -18.46
CA THR A 54 -6.17 -18.42 -18.30
C THR A 54 -6.97 -17.17 -18.55
N THR A 55 -7.82 -17.19 -19.59
CA THR A 55 -8.86 -16.18 -19.76
C THR A 55 -9.49 -15.95 -18.39
N PRO A 56 -9.44 -14.73 -17.84
CA PRO A 56 -9.99 -14.47 -16.52
C PRO A 56 -11.45 -14.94 -16.50
N SER A 57 -11.90 -15.45 -15.35
CA SER A 57 -13.32 -15.79 -15.22
C SER A 57 -14.17 -14.55 -15.55
N PRO A 58 -15.41 -14.71 -16.01
CA PRO A 58 -16.29 -13.57 -16.29
C PRO A 58 -16.38 -12.60 -15.10
N GLU A 59 -16.44 -13.13 -13.87
CA GLU A 59 -16.51 -12.36 -12.63
C GLU A 59 -15.22 -11.58 -12.36
N LEU A 60 -14.05 -12.18 -12.61
CA LEU A 60 -12.77 -11.49 -12.46
C LEU A 60 -12.59 -10.41 -13.54
N SER A 61 -13.07 -10.68 -14.75
CA SER A 61 -13.07 -9.71 -15.86
C SER A 61 -13.92 -8.49 -15.53
N GLU A 62 -15.10 -8.70 -14.95
CA GLU A 62 -15.98 -7.62 -14.46
C GLU A 62 -15.28 -6.81 -13.36
N ARG A 63 -14.70 -7.47 -12.35
CA ARG A 63 -13.94 -6.78 -11.28
C ARG A 63 -12.79 -5.95 -11.84
N TYR A 64 -12.08 -6.42 -12.87
CA TYR A 64 -11.04 -5.64 -13.54
C TYR A 64 -11.61 -4.43 -14.30
N ALA A 65 -12.71 -4.59 -15.02
CA ALA A 65 -13.36 -3.48 -15.74
C ALA A 65 -13.85 -2.39 -14.77
N GLU A 66 -14.48 -2.78 -13.66
CA GLU A 66 -14.93 -1.86 -12.62
C GLU A 66 -13.77 -1.11 -11.97
N THR A 67 -12.70 -1.84 -11.64
CA THR A 67 -11.48 -1.26 -11.07
C THR A 67 -10.82 -0.30 -12.03
N ARG A 68 -10.79 -0.65 -13.32
CA ARG A 68 -10.24 0.21 -14.37
C ARG A 68 -11.03 1.51 -14.46
N SER A 69 -12.35 1.42 -14.54
CA SER A 69 -13.25 2.58 -14.60
C SER A 69 -13.04 3.53 -13.41
N ALA A 70 -13.02 2.99 -12.19
CA ALA A 70 -12.75 3.79 -10.99
C ALA A 70 -11.36 4.43 -10.99
N SER A 71 -10.34 3.69 -11.46
CA SER A 71 -8.97 4.19 -11.53
C SER A 71 -8.81 5.29 -12.57
N ASP A 72 -9.48 5.19 -13.71
CA ASP A 72 -9.49 6.20 -14.76
C ASP A 72 -10.22 7.47 -14.29
N ALA A 73 -11.34 7.33 -13.57
CA ALA A 73 -12.04 8.46 -12.96
C ALA A 73 -11.16 9.18 -11.93
N LEU A 74 -10.50 8.42 -11.05
CA LEU A 74 -9.54 8.96 -10.08
C LEU A 74 -8.36 9.66 -10.78
N ALA A 75 -7.78 9.02 -11.79
CA ALA A 75 -6.65 9.54 -12.56
C ALA A 75 -7.00 10.84 -13.30
N SER A 76 -8.21 10.94 -13.83
CA SER A 76 -8.73 12.14 -14.50
C SER A 76 -8.74 13.35 -13.56
N VAL A 77 -9.30 13.22 -12.35
CA VAL A 77 -9.33 14.32 -11.36
C VAL A 77 -7.93 14.70 -10.87
N LEU A 78 -7.04 13.72 -10.79
CA LEU A 78 -5.65 13.90 -10.40
C LEU A 78 -4.74 14.41 -11.53
N GLU A 79 -5.26 14.53 -12.76
CA GLU A 79 -4.50 14.92 -13.95
C GLU A 79 -3.28 13.99 -14.21
N VAL A 80 -3.49 12.68 -14.03
CA VAL A 80 -2.48 11.64 -14.22
C VAL A 80 -3.04 10.53 -15.11
N THR A 81 -2.18 9.65 -15.61
CA THR A 81 -2.61 8.50 -16.41
C THR A 81 -2.45 7.21 -15.60
N ALA A 82 -3.56 6.49 -15.42
CA ALA A 82 -3.58 5.18 -14.79
C ALA A 82 -2.95 4.11 -15.73
N PRO A 83 -1.92 3.37 -15.29
CA PRO A 83 -1.35 2.30 -16.08
C PRO A 83 -2.37 1.18 -16.35
N PRO A 84 -2.28 0.51 -17.50
CA PRO A 84 -3.08 -0.69 -17.78
C PRO A 84 -2.67 -1.86 -16.87
N PHE A 85 -3.57 -2.82 -16.66
CA PHE A 85 -3.33 -3.98 -15.80
C PHE A 85 -2.10 -4.79 -16.26
N GLU A 86 -1.92 -4.88 -17.57
CA GLU A 86 -0.82 -5.55 -18.27
C GLU A 86 0.54 -5.00 -17.84
N ALA A 87 0.64 -3.69 -17.56
CA ALA A 87 1.88 -3.08 -17.08
C ALA A 87 2.28 -3.61 -15.69
N PHE A 88 1.31 -3.92 -14.83
CA PHE A 88 1.56 -4.52 -13.52
C PHE A 88 1.85 -6.02 -13.64
N PHE A 89 1.12 -6.74 -14.50
CA PHE A 89 1.34 -8.17 -14.74
C PHE A 89 2.75 -8.45 -15.30
N ALA A 90 3.24 -7.58 -16.19
CA ALA A 90 4.62 -7.64 -16.69
C ALA A 90 5.68 -7.51 -15.57
N LEU A 91 5.34 -6.84 -14.46
CA LEU A 91 6.17 -6.69 -13.26
C LEU A 91 5.94 -7.81 -12.23
N GLY A 92 5.12 -8.81 -12.57
CA GLY A 92 4.82 -9.96 -11.72
C GLY A 92 3.69 -9.73 -10.71
N ALA A 93 2.81 -8.76 -10.94
CA ALA A 93 1.52 -8.74 -10.25
C ALA A 93 0.74 -9.99 -10.64
N ASN A 94 0.42 -10.81 -9.64
CA ASN A 94 -0.38 -12.01 -9.84
C ASN A 94 -1.59 -11.91 -8.92
N GLU A 95 -2.71 -12.48 -9.37
CA GLU A 95 -3.83 -12.77 -8.48
C GLU A 95 -3.29 -13.56 -7.26
N PRO A 96 -3.80 -13.30 -6.04
CA PRO A 96 -3.36 -14.00 -4.85
C PRO A 96 -3.76 -15.48 -4.91
N THR A 97 -2.93 -16.30 -5.55
CA THR A 97 -3.05 -17.75 -5.65
C THR A 97 -3.06 -18.43 -4.28
N ALA A 98 -2.43 -17.82 -3.28
CA ALA A 98 -2.35 -18.31 -1.90
C ALA A 98 -3.62 -18.03 -1.06
N ASN A 99 -4.53 -17.15 -1.51
CA ASN A 99 -5.75 -16.77 -0.78
C ASN A 99 -7.03 -17.19 -1.52
N ARG A 100 -7.04 -18.33 -2.23
CA ARG A 100 -8.27 -18.84 -2.90
C ARG A 100 -9.48 -18.90 -1.96
N ALA A 101 -9.26 -19.19 -0.67
CA ALA A 101 -10.32 -19.21 0.34
C ALA A 101 -10.94 -17.84 0.65
N ARG A 102 -10.33 -16.73 0.19
CA ARG A 102 -10.79 -15.34 0.39
C ARG A 102 -10.77 -14.53 -0.91
N ALA A 103 -10.62 -15.18 -2.07
CA ALA A 103 -10.54 -14.49 -3.37
C ALA A 103 -11.79 -13.64 -3.65
N ASP A 104 -12.94 -14.04 -3.13
CA ASP A 104 -14.20 -13.30 -3.25
C ASP A 104 -14.29 -12.06 -2.37
N GLU A 105 -13.47 -11.97 -1.32
CA GLU A 105 -13.41 -10.80 -0.42
C GLU A 105 -12.41 -9.74 -0.91
N LEU A 106 -11.54 -10.12 -1.85
CA LEU A 106 -10.44 -9.31 -2.33
C LEU A 106 -10.81 -8.64 -3.66
N VAL A 107 -10.54 -7.33 -3.70
CA VAL A 107 -10.75 -6.49 -4.87
C VAL A 107 -9.39 -6.01 -5.36
N PRO A 108 -9.09 -6.11 -6.67
CA PRO A 108 -7.90 -5.48 -7.22
C PRO A 108 -8.02 -3.96 -7.10
N VAL A 109 -6.95 -3.31 -6.64
CA VAL A 109 -6.89 -1.87 -6.44
C VAL A 109 -5.65 -1.33 -7.13
N ILE A 110 -5.85 -0.43 -8.10
CA ILE A 110 -4.78 0.35 -8.72
C ILE A 110 -4.72 1.70 -8.00
N ALA A 111 -3.64 1.95 -7.26
CA ALA A 111 -3.51 3.13 -6.42
C ALA A 111 -2.31 3.99 -6.85
N PRO A 112 -2.47 5.31 -7.05
CA PRO A 112 -1.36 6.23 -7.24
C PRO A 112 -0.78 6.68 -5.89
N HIS A 113 0.53 6.77 -5.77
CA HIS A 113 1.24 7.14 -4.55
C HIS A 113 2.15 8.35 -4.80
N GLY A 114 2.39 9.12 -3.74
CA GLY A 114 3.32 10.26 -3.73
C GLY A 114 2.72 11.56 -4.26
N LEU A 115 1.40 11.70 -4.26
CA LEU A 115 0.68 12.89 -4.74
C LEU A 115 0.53 13.97 -3.66
N GLY A 116 0.63 13.59 -2.39
CA GLY A 116 0.47 14.45 -1.23
C GLY A 116 -0.98 14.78 -0.88
N ALA A 117 -1.17 15.33 0.32
CA ALA A 117 -2.50 15.63 0.87
C ALA A 117 -3.35 16.55 -0.04
N PRO A 118 -2.80 17.64 -0.63
CA PRO A 118 -3.58 18.54 -1.46
C PRO A 118 -4.25 17.87 -2.66
N ALA A 119 -3.59 16.87 -3.27
CA ALA A 119 -4.14 16.13 -4.40
C ALA A 119 -5.35 15.28 -3.97
N TRP A 120 -5.21 14.53 -2.88
CA TRP A 120 -6.29 13.70 -2.34
C TRP A 120 -7.48 14.52 -1.83
N LEU A 121 -7.22 15.66 -1.18
CA LEU A 121 -8.27 16.57 -0.75
C LEU A 121 -9.02 17.19 -1.94
N ARG A 122 -8.33 17.46 -3.06
CA ARG A 122 -8.98 17.89 -4.31
C ARG A 122 -9.90 16.80 -4.87
N VAL A 123 -9.47 15.53 -4.84
CA VAL A 123 -10.31 14.41 -5.26
C VAL A 123 -11.55 14.29 -4.37
N ALA A 124 -11.41 14.44 -3.06
CA ALA A 124 -12.54 14.41 -2.13
C ALA A 124 -13.49 15.62 -2.27
N ALA A 125 -12.99 16.73 -2.81
CA ALA A 125 -13.82 17.88 -3.16
C ALA A 125 -14.48 17.75 -4.55
N ALA A 126 -13.99 16.84 -5.40
CA ALA A 126 -14.62 16.53 -6.68
C ALA A 126 -15.85 15.66 -6.45
N ASP A 127 -17.00 16.12 -6.95
CA ASP A 127 -18.26 15.44 -6.71
C ASP A 127 -18.24 14.02 -7.28
N GLY A 128 -18.83 13.08 -6.54
CA GLY A 128 -18.99 11.70 -6.95
C GLY A 128 -17.75 10.79 -6.85
N VAL A 129 -16.52 11.30 -6.71
CA VAL A 129 -15.32 10.44 -6.76
C VAL A 129 -14.94 9.88 -5.39
N LEU A 130 -14.80 10.74 -4.38
CA LEU A 130 -14.53 10.33 -3.00
C LEU A 130 -15.50 11.01 -2.04
N PRO A 131 -15.86 10.35 -0.92
CA PRO A 131 -16.42 11.07 0.21
C PRO A 131 -15.45 12.16 0.72
N PRO A 132 -15.97 13.21 1.39
CA PRO A 132 -15.13 14.19 2.08
C PRO A 132 -14.10 13.53 2.98
N ILE A 133 -12.88 14.08 3.05
CA ILE A 133 -11.79 13.54 3.88
C ILE A 133 -11.54 14.47 5.07
N GLU A 134 -11.62 13.91 6.26
CA GLU A 134 -11.23 14.55 7.51
C GLU A 134 -9.94 13.90 8.06
N CYS A 135 -8.89 14.68 8.22
CA CYS A 135 -7.62 14.19 8.76
C CYS A 135 -7.31 14.83 10.12
N ALA A 136 -6.89 14.01 11.08
CA ALA A 136 -6.27 14.52 12.30
C ALA A 136 -4.98 15.31 11.97
N THR A 137 -4.63 16.30 12.79
CA THR A 137 -3.47 17.18 12.56
C THR A 137 -2.16 16.40 12.43
N GLU A 138 -1.99 15.33 13.22
CA GLU A 138 -0.84 14.43 13.18
C GLU A 138 -0.76 13.67 11.85
N VAL A 139 -1.91 13.28 11.29
CA VAL A 139 -1.98 12.62 9.98
C VAL A 139 -1.56 13.60 8.89
N LEU A 140 -2.06 14.84 8.92
CA LEU A 140 -1.68 15.85 7.93
C LEU A 140 -0.17 16.13 7.96
N ARG A 141 0.42 16.23 9.16
CA ARG A 141 1.87 16.39 9.35
C ARG A 141 2.67 15.26 8.68
N TRP A 142 2.15 14.04 8.72
CA TRP A 142 2.84 12.83 8.24
C TRP A 142 2.22 12.25 6.98
N PHE A 143 1.38 13.01 6.27
CA PHE A 143 0.62 12.50 5.14
C PHE A 143 1.54 11.94 4.05
N ALA A 144 2.62 12.65 3.75
CA ALA A 144 3.62 12.23 2.77
C ALA A 144 4.29 10.89 3.12
N ALA A 145 4.25 10.43 4.38
CA ALA A 145 4.74 9.11 4.76
C ALA A 145 3.70 8.00 4.57
N LEU A 146 2.41 8.31 4.73
CA LEU A 146 1.28 7.41 4.49
C LEU A 146 0.96 7.26 2.99
N ASP A 147 1.29 8.28 2.21
CA ASP A 147 1.09 8.36 0.76
C ASP A 147 2.24 7.75 -0.04
N ARG A 148 3.22 7.11 0.63
CA ARG A 148 4.32 6.43 -0.07
C ARG A 148 3.90 5.03 -0.51
N PRO A 149 4.44 4.55 -1.64
CA PRO A 149 4.26 3.17 -2.03
C PRO A 149 4.80 2.23 -0.93
N PRO A 150 4.22 1.02 -0.78
CA PRO A 150 4.72 0.03 0.14
C PRO A 150 6.22 -0.22 -0.10
N ARG A 151 7.02 -0.19 0.96
CA ARG A 151 8.47 -0.48 0.88
C ARG A 151 8.81 -1.94 0.65
N ALA A 152 7.81 -2.83 0.69
CA ALA A 152 8.04 -4.25 0.43
C ALA A 152 8.56 -4.41 -1.00
N SER A 153 9.75 -4.97 -1.14
CA SER A 153 10.46 -5.18 -2.42
C SER A 153 9.71 -6.08 -3.42
N ALA A 154 8.51 -6.54 -3.08
CA ALA A 154 7.68 -7.45 -3.84
C ALA A 154 6.39 -6.81 -4.40
N VAL A 155 6.09 -5.53 -4.13
CA VAL A 155 4.88 -4.88 -4.69
C VAL A 155 5.19 -4.33 -6.09
N PRO A 156 4.53 -4.86 -7.16
CA PRO A 156 4.70 -4.37 -8.51
C PRO A 156 4.33 -2.89 -8.59
N THR A 157 5.29 -2.07 -9.01
CA THR A 157 5.14 -0.61 -9.05
C THR A 157 5.44 -0.11 -10.46
N VAL A 158 4.45 0.50 -11.10
CA VAL A 158 4.60 1.16 -12.40
C VAL A 158 4.77 2.65 -12.17
N ARG A 159 5.79 3.26 -12.78
CA ARG A 159 6.00 4.72 -12.69
C ARG A 159 5.50 5.38 -13.96
N THR A 160 4.66 6.40 -13.82
CA THR A 160 4.25 7.26 -14.93
C THR A 160 4.69 8.70 -14.68
N SER A 161 4.91 9.43 -15.75
CA SER A 161 5.21 10.87 -15.69
C SER A 161 3.90 11.64 -15.86
N SER A 162 3.73 12.70 -15.08
CA SER A 162 2.66 13.68 -15.24
C SER A 162 3.23 15.10 -15.24
N ALA A 163 2.39 16.10 -15.49
CA ALA A 163 2.77 17.51 -15.37
C ALA A 163 3.27 17.87 -13.95
N HIS A 164 2.87 17.10 -12.94
CA HIS A 164 3.17 17.32 -11.52
C HIS A 164 4.36 16.48 -11.02
N GLY A 165 4.99 15.69 -11.90
CA GLY A 165 6.16 14.87 -11.59
C GLY A 165 5.94 13.37 -11.82
N THR A 166 6.74 12.54 -11.16
CA THR A 166 6.63 11.08 -11.27
C THR A 166 5.63 10.52 -10.26
N VAL A 167 4.64 9.77 -10.76
CA VAL A 167 3.63 9.09 -9.95
C VAL A 167 3.97 7.60 -9.90
N SER A 168 3.96 7.03 -8.69
CA SER A 168 4.17 5.59 -8.49
C SER A 168 2.81 4.91 -8.34
N TRP A 169 2.48 4.00 -9.23
CA TRP A 169 1.25 3.23 -9.18
C TRP A 169 1.52 1.82 -8.69
N THR A 170 0.62 1.29 -7.87
CA THR A 170 0.68 -0.11 -7.43
C THR A 170 -0.62 -0.82 -7.76
N LEU A 171 -0.54 -2.12 -8.05
CA LEU A 171 -1.69 -3.02 -8.12
C LEU A 171 -1.63 -4.02 -6.95
N ARG A 172 -2.61 -3.98 -6.06
CA ARG A 172 -2.74 -4.92 -4.94
C ARG A 172 -4.18 -5.37 -4.74
N TRP A 173 -4.34 -6.57 -4.20
CA TRP A 173 -5.63 -7.14 -3.84
C TRP A 173 -5.93 -6.77 -2.40
N VAL A 174 -6.96 -5.93 -2.21
CA VAL A 174 -7.33 -5.36 -0.92
C VAL A 174 -8.70 -5.89 -0.52
N SER A 175 -8.88 -6.18 0.77
CA SER A 175 -10.18 -6.60 1.30
C SER A 175 -11.19 -5.47 1.18
N ALA A 176 -12.27 -5.71 0.42
CA ALA A 176 -13.43 -4.84 0.38
C ALA A 176 -14.41 -5.10 1.53
N ALA A 177 -14.26 -6.24 2.22
CA ALA A 177 -15.05 -6.54 3.40
C ALA A 177 -14.71 -5.55 4.52
N ALA A 178 -15.73 -5.01 5.20
CA ALA A 178 -15.60 -4.51 6.56
C ALA A 178 -14.86 -5.59 7.37
N SER A 179 -13.84 -5.20 8.14
CA SER A 179 -12.94 -6.07 8.94
C SER A 179 -13.45 -7.49 9.20
N PRO A 180 -12.59 -8.55 9.11
CA PRO A 180 -13.04 -9.95 9.16
C PRO A 180 -14.02 -10.15 10.31
N THR A 181 -15.28 -10.41 9.95
CA THR A 181 -16.35 -10.64 10.90
C THR A 181 -15.92 -11.79 11.82
N PRO A 182 -15.86 -11.61 13.15
CA PRO A 182 -15.61 -12.73 14.07
C PRO A 182 -16.73 -13.78 14.09
N GLU A 183 -17.80 -13.59 13.30
CA GLU A 183 -19.00 -14.44 13.29
C GLU A 183 -19.15 -15.34 12.04
N ARG A 184 -18.05 -15.78 11.40
CA ARG A 184 -18.11 -17.04 10.67
C ARG A 184 -17.72 -18.14 11.64
N THR A 185 -18.65 -19.06 11.88
CA THR A 185 -18.60 -20.29 12.69
C THR A 185 -17.52 -21.28 12.23
N ALA A 186 -16.31 -20.80 11.97
CA ALA A 186 -15.10 -21.57 11.82
C ALA A 186 -14.35 -21.48 13.15
N PRO A 187 -13.76 -22.59 13.67
CA PRO A 187 -13.08 -22.58 14.95
C PRO A 187 -12.06 -21.44 14.98
N ALA A 188 -12.18 -20.59 16.01
CA ALA A 188 -11.36 -19.41 16.21
C ALA A 188 -9.88 -19.77 16.06
N ARG A 189 -9.31 -19.44 14.88
CA ARG A 189 -7.89 -19.63 14.66
C ARG A 189 -7.18 -18.63 15.57
N PRO A 190 -6.19 -19.06 16.39
CA PRO A 190 -5.43 -18.11 17.18
C PRO A 190 -4.86 -17.05 16.24
N SER A 191 -5.08 -15.79 16.59
CA SER A 191 -4.44 -14.67 15.89
C SER A 191 -2.94 -14.95 15.84
N PRO A 192 -2.32 -15.01 14.65
CA PRO A 192 -0.92 -15.44 14.52
C PRO A 192 -0.03 -14.52 15.38
N THR A 193 0.85 -15.13 16.16
CA THR A 193 1.79 -14.42 17.04
C THR A 193 2.86 -13.68 16.23
N LEU A 194 3.50 -12.67 16.84
CA LEU A 194 4.39 -11.67 16.22
C LEU A 194 5.49 -12.21 15.29
N THR A 195 5.90 -13.48 15.41
CA THR A 195 6.91 -14.10 14.55
C THR A 195 6.37 -14.47 13.15
N GLU A 196 5.05 -14.70 13.02
CA GLU A 196 4.36 -14.90 11.74
C GLU A 196 3.85 -13.57 11.14
N GLN A 197 3.95 -12.46 11.89
CA GLN A 197 3.41 -11.14 11.54
C GLN A 197 4.29 -10.28 10.63
N GLY A 198 5.49 -10.75 10.26
CA GLY A 198 6.25 -10.16 9.15
C GLY A 198 5.48 -10.18 7.82
N VAL A 199 4.58 -11.16 7.66
CA VAL A 199 3.66 -11.31 6.52
C VAL A 199 2.38 -10.49 6.70
N ALA A 200 1.96 -10.21 7.94
CA ALA A 200 0.72 -9.47 8.24
C ALA A 200 0.80 -7.97 7.86
N LEU A 201 1.97 -7.36 8.01
CA LEU A 201 2.23 -5.99 7.54
C LEU A 201 2.15 -5.85 6.01
N ALA A 202 2.43 -6.93 5.27
CA ALA A 202 2.31 -6.96 3.82
C ALA A 202 0.86 -7.01 3.32
N ASN A 203 -0.13 -7.16 4.22
CA ASN A 203 -1.54 -7.29 3.87
C ASN A 203 -2.38 -6.07 4.28
N TRP A 204 -1.81 -5.09 4.98
CA TRP A 204 -2.55 -3.88 5.33
C TRP A 204 -2.60 -2.96 4.12
N PRO A 205 -3.75 -2.34 3.84
CA PRO A 205 -3.85 -1.40 2.75
C PRO A 205 -3.10 -0.11 3.10
N THR A 206 -2.47 0.51 2.13
CA THR A 206 -1.95 1.87 2.29
C THR A 206 -3.10 2.88 2.26
N LEU A 207 -2.79 4.13 2.62
CA LEU A 207 -3.75 5.22 2.50
C LEU A 207 -4.24 5.42 1.04
N PRO A 208 -3.36 5.50 0.03
CA PRO A 208 -3.78 5.52 -1.38
C PRO A 208 -4.65 4.34 -1.81
N GLU A 209 -4.34 3.13 -1.35
CA GLU A 209 -5.12 1.94 -1.67
C GLU A 209 -6.53 2.00 -1.08
N MET A 210 -6.67 2.50 0.15
CA MET A 210 -7.99 2.72 0.74
C MET A 210 -8.79 3.79 0.00
N PHE A 211 -8.16 4.89 -0.41
CA PHE A 211 -8.86 5.89 -1.21
C PHE A 211 -9.28 5.36 -2.57
N ALA A 212 -8.39 4.68 -3.30
CA ALA A 212 -8.76 4.07 -4.58
C ALA A 212 -9.88 3.03 -4.42
N LEU A 213 -9.88 2.25 -3.35
CA LEU A 213 -10.95 1.31 -3.03
C LEU A 213 -12.28 2.03 -2.73
N GLN A 214 -12.26 3.11 -1.93
CA GLN A 214 -13.46 3.90 -1.64
C GLN A 214 -14.04 4.56 -2.90
N ALA A 215 -13.18 5.06 -3.80
CA ALA A 215 -13.61 5.61 -5.07
C ALA A 215 -14.31 4.55 -5.93
N ARG A 216 -13.76 3.34 -5.99
CA ARG A 216 -14.41 2.20 -6.65
C ARG A 216 -15.75 1.83 -6.02
N GLN A 217 -15.83 1.71 -4.69
CA GLN A 217 -17.10 1.39 -4.03
C GLN A 217 -18.17 2.45 -4.33
N ARG A 218 -17.78 3.73 -4.30
CA ARG A 218 -18.66 4.85 -4.63
C ARG A 218 -19.15 4.79 -6.08
N SER A 219 -18.26 4.53 -7.05
CA SER A 219 -18.66 4.43 -8.46
C SER A 219 -19.62 3.28 -8.75
N LEU A 220 -19.55 2.21 -7.95
CA LEU A 220 -20.44 1.06 -8.07
C LEU A 220 -21.72 1.22 -7.23
N THR A 221 -21.89 2.33 -6.52
CA THR A 221 -22.96 2.51 -5.51
C THR A 221 -22.99 1.38 -4.46
N ALA A 222 -21.84 0.76 -4.24
CA ALA A 222 -21.64 -0.33 -3.31
C ALA A 222 -21.32 0.20 -1.90
N PRO A 223 -21.46 -0.63 -0.85
CA PRO A 223 -21.13 -0.22 0.50
C PRO A 223 -19.69 0.29 0.61
N LEU A 224 -19.54 1.49 1.17
CA LEU A 224 -18.23 2.07 1.46
C LEU A 224 -17.51 1.24 2.54
N VAL A 225 -16.20 1.15 2.41
CA VAL A 225 -15.37 0.41 3.36
C VAL A 225 -15.42 1.13 4.71
N ASP A 226 -15.53 0.36 5.79
CA ASP A 226 -15.56 0.84 7.17
C ASP A 226 -16.85 1.51 7.68
N GLY A 227 -18.03 1.23 7.10
CA GLY A 227 -19.31 1.72 7.64
C GLY A 227 -19.74 1.19 9.02
N ARG A 228 -18.96 0.29 9.65
CA ARG A 228 -19.26 -0.34 10.97
C ARG A 228 -18.02 -0.54 11.87
N THR A 229 -16.81 -0.44 11.32
CA THR A 229 -15.53 -0.73 12.00
C THR A 229 -14.43 0.20 11.48
N PHE A 230 -13.17 0.01 11.90
CA PHE A 230 -12.03 0.81 11.40
C PHE A 230 -10.99 -0.10 10.73
N THR A 231 -10.32 0.43 9.70
CA THR A 231 -9.20 -0.21 9.00
C THR A 231 -7.89 0.49 9.34
N TRP A 232 -6.89 -0.27 9.72
CA TRP A 232 -5.55 0.28 9.91
C TRP A 232 -4.79 0.43 8.60
N LEU A 233 -3.96 1.47 8.53
CA LEU A 233 -3.21 1.82 7.32
C LEU A 233 -1.74 1.43 7.43
N ALA A 234 -1.20 0.89 6.34
CA ALA A 234 0.23 0.65 6.19
C ALA A 234 0.98 1.97 5.94
N GLY A 235 2.19 2.09 6.52
CA GLY A 235 3.04 3.27 6.41
C GLY A 235 3.79 3.55 7.72
N ALA A 236 4.76 4.45 7.68
CA ALA A 236 5.53 4.82 8.86
C ALA A 236 5.08 6.19 9.39
N LEU A 237 4.44 6.22 10.55
CA LEU A 237 4.39 7.43 11.37
C LEU A 237 5.71 7.48 12.19
N PRO A 238 6.47 8.58 12.14
CA PRO A 238 7.84 8.60 12.63
C PRO A 238 7.97 8.57 14.16
N ASP A 239 6.92 8.87 14.92
CA ASP A 239 6.97 8.89 16.39
C ASP A 239 6.91 7.48 17.02
N ARG A 240 6.74 6.41 16.21
CA ARG A 240 6.61 5.01 16.65
C ARG A 240 5.53 4.71 17.70
N ALA A 241 4.89 5.71 18.30
CA ALA A 241 3.85 5.63 19.32
C ALA A 241 2.45 5.73 18.73
N LEU A 242 2.30 6.21 17.50
CA LEU A 242 1.02 6.37 16.82
C LEU A 242 0.93 5.49 15.58
N ALA A 243 -0.28 5.04 15.27
CA ALA A 243 -0.63 4.44 13.98
C ALA A 243 -1.86 5.13 13.40
N ALA A 244 -1.90 5.23 12.06
CA ALA A 244 -3.02 5.83 11.34
C ALA A 244 -4.11 4.80 11.06
N ARG A 245 -5.36 5.20 11.23
CA ARG A 245 -6.54 4.40 10.89
C ARG A 245 -7.47 5.18 9.99
N HIS A 246 -8.09 4.46 9.06
CA HIS A 246 -9.19 4.89 8.24
C HIS A 246 -10.51 4.44 8.88
N THR A 247 -11.55 5.28 8.75
CA THR A 247 -12.92 4.96 9.16
C THR A 247 -13.86 5.73 8.24
N PHE A 248 -14.96 5.12 7.81
CA PHE A 248 -16.04 5.85 7.16
C PHE A 248 -17.14 6.14 8.17
N ASP A 249 -17.42 7.41 8.41
CA ASP A 249 -18.49 7.84 9.30
C ASP A 249 -19.76 8.07 8.48
N SER A 250 -20.70 7.13 8.58
CA SER A 250 -21.97 7.20 7.86
C SER A 250 -22.87 8.34 8.33
N SER A 251 -22.66 8.87 9.53
CA SER A 251 -23.47 9.98 10.06
C SER A 251 -23.09 11.32 9.42
N THR A 252 -21.82 11.50 9.11
CA THR A 252 -21.28 12.69 8.42
C THR A 252 -21.03 12.45 6.93
N GLY A 253 -21.13 11.21 6.47
CA GLY A 253 -20.86 10.81 5.09
C GLY A 253 -19.39 11.00 4.70
N SER A 254 -18.47 10.96 5.66
CA SER A 254 -17.06 11.35 5.48
C SER A 254 -16.08 10.20 5.78
N ILE A 255 -14.91 10.26 5.14
CA ILE A 255 -13.76 9.43 5.48
C ILE A 255 -12.94 10.16 6.54
N ARG A 256 -12.70 9.51 7.67
CA ARG A 256 -11.87 10.02 8.76
C ARG A 256 -10.55 9.26 8.84
N ILE A 257 -9.44 9.98 8.70
CA ILE A 257 -8.10 9.47 8.94
C ILE A 257 -7.62 10.01 10.30
N SER A 258 -7.54 9.14 11.29
CA SER A 258 -7.17 9.51 12.67
C SER A 258 -5.95 8.72 13.15
N THR A 259 -5.34 9.17 14.25
CA THR A 259 -4.26 8.44 14.92
C THR A 259 -4.75 7.77 16.19
N ARG A 260 -4.12 6.66 16.55
CA ARG A 260 -4.28 6.02 17.86
C ARG A 260 -2.94 5.59 18.42
N ALA A 261 -2.79 5.71 19.75
CA ALA A 261 -1.64 5.20 20.46
C ALA A 261 -1.48 3.69 20.25
N ARG A 262 -0.24 3.26 20.04
CA ARG A 262 0.15 1.86 19.99
C ARG A 262 0.26 1.37 21.43
N SER A 263 -0.86 0.99 22.03
CA SER A 263 -0.80 0.36 23.35
C SER A 263 -0.12 -1.02 23.24
N ASP A 264 0.75 -1.29 24.20
CA ASP A 264 1.37 -2.58 24.52
C ASP A 264 0.36 -3.68 24.88
N ARG A 265 -0.89 -3.32 25.18
CA ARG A 265 -2.01 -4.26 25.36
C ARG A 265 -2.88 -4.34 24.11
N GLY A 266 -2.58 -5.33 23.28
CA GLY A 266 -3.41 -5.77 22.16
C GLY A 266 -2.59 -5.92 20.88
N SER A 267 -2.40 -7.15 20.43
CA SER A 267 -2.01 -7.48 19.05
C SER A 267 -2.82 -6.60 18.12
N HIS A 268 -2.19 -5.71 17.32
CA HIS A 268 -2.68 -5.08 16.08
C HIS A 268 -1.95 -3.74 15.85
N VAL A 269 -0.60 -3.70 15.88
CA VAL A 269 0.08 -2.57 15.22
C VAL A 269 1.38 -2.99 14.55
N GLY A 270 1.25 -3.20 13.24
CA GLY A 270 2.39 -3.28 12.34
C GLY A 270 3.00 -1.90 12.09
N ALA A 271 4.24 -1.73 12.51
CA ALA A 271 5.22 -0.86 11.87
C ALA A 271 6.57 -1.16 12.53
N ARG A 272 7.39 -2.00 11.88
CA ARG A 272 8.83 -2.10 12.15
C ARG A 272 9.54 -1.14 11.19
N THR A 273 10.48 -0.38 11.72
CA THR A 273 11.49 0.34 10.96
C THR A 273 12.46 -0.71 10.40
N VAL A 274 12.61 -0.79 9.08
CA VAL A 274 13.70 -1.55 8.46
C VAL A 274 14.91 -0.62 8.46
N PHE A 275 15.94 -0.97 9.24
CA PHE A 275 17.28 -0.41 9.10
C PHE A 275 17.94 -1.03 7.89
#